data_AF-A0A2G6FRE9-F1
#
_entry.id   AF-A0A2G6FRE9-F1
#
_cell.length_a   1.000
_cell.length_b   1.000
_cell.length_c   1.000
_cell.angle_alpha   90.00
_cell.angle_beta   90.00
_cell.angle_gamma   90.00
#
_symmetry.space_group_name_H-M   'P 1'
#
loop_
_entity.id
_entity.type
_entity.pdbx_description
1 polymer ?
#
loop_
_entity_poly.entity_id
_entity_poly.type
_entity_poly.pdbx_seq_one_letter_code
_entity_poly.pdbx_strand_id
1 'polypeptide(L)' 'LDKTVYIIEFKVDQKGSALAQIKERNYAEKYMDKSRSIYLVGITFNSNERNVSEFIWEKV' A
#
# COMPACT_ATOMS: atom_id res chain seq x y z
N LEU A 1 6.99 7.59 21.29
CA LEU A 1 6.49 7.80 19.92
C LEU A 1 6.34 6.44 19.28
N ASP A 2 5.09 5.99 19.10
CA ASP A 2 4.81 4.77 18.36
C ASP A 2 5.38 4.89 16.95
N LYS A 3 6.26 3.95 16.58
CA LYS A 3 6.97 3.99 15.31
C LYS A 3 6.09 3.38 14.22
N THR A 4 5.19 4.14 13.62
CA THR A 4 4.34 3.63 12.53
C THR A 4 5.05 3.75 11.18
N VAL A 5 4.96 2.71 10.36
CA VAL A 5 5.50 2.65 8.99
C VAL A 5 4.34 2.55 8.01
N TYR A 6 4.33 3.41 6.99
CA TYR A 6 3.38 3.37 5.89
C TYR A 6 4.09 2.98 4.60
N ILE A 7 3.62 1.92 3.95
CA ILE A 7 4.12 1.45 2.66
C ILE A 7 3.01 1.69 1.64
N ILE A 8 3.26 2.58 0.68
CA ILE A 8 2.25 3.06 -0.27
C ILE A 8 2.66 2.66 -1.68
N GLU A 9 1.75 2.03 -2.43
CA GLU A 9 1.90 1.73 -3.86
C GLU A 9 0.83 2.47 -4.66
N PHE A 10 1.26 3.09 -5.77
CA PHE A 10 0.39 3.80 -6.69
C PHE A 10 0.30 3.06 -8.02
N LYS A 11 -0.91 2.97 -8.57
CA LYS A 11 -1.18 2.46 -9.90
C LYS A 11 -2.01 3.45 -10.70
N VAL A 12 -1.77 3.51 -12.00
CA VAL A 12 -2.58 4.31 -12.94
C VAL A 12 -3.07 3.38 -14.05
N ASP A 13 -4.38 3.33 -14.25
CA ASP A 13 -5.06 2.53 -15.29
C ASP A 13 -4.69 1.03 -15.33
N GLN A 14 -4.09 0.50 -14.27
CA GLN A 14 -3.73 -0.91 -14.16
C GLN A 14 -4.82 -1.71 -13.46
N LYS A 15 -5.09 -2.90 -13.99
CA LYS A 15 -5.95 -3.90 -13.34
C LYS A 15 -5.15 -4.72 -12.34
N GLY A 16 -5.75 -5.02 -11.19
CA GLY A 16 -5.18 -5.86 -10.14
C GLY A 16 -4.89 -5.08 -8.86
N SER A 17 -5.06 -5.75 -7.71
CA SER A 17 -4.95 -5.12 -6.39
C SER A 17 -3.53 -4.57 -6.16
N ALA A 18 -3.40 -3.26 -5.95
CA ALA A 18 -2.15 -2.63 -5.55
C ALA A 18 -1.58 -3.26 -4.27
N LEU A 19 -2.45 -3.69 -3.36
CA LEU A 19 -2.08 -4.35 -2.10
C LEU A 19 -1.41 -5.72 -2.32
N ALA A 20 -1.84 -6.48 -3.33
CA ALA A 20 -1.25 -7.78 -3.65
C ALA A 20 0.23 -7.63 -4.07
N GLN A 21 0.55 -6.60 -4.84
CA GLN A 21 1.93 -6.31 -5.25
C GLN A 21 2.82 -5.89 -4.08
N ILE A 22 2.28 -5.10 -3.13
CA ILE A 22 3.02 -4.72 -1.91
C ILE A 22 3.36 -5.97 -1.08
N LYS A 23 2.41 -6.90 -0.95
CA LYS A 23 2.58 -8.14 -0.19
C LYS A 23 3.56 -9.11 -0.86
N GLU A 24 3.44 -9.30 -2.18
CA GLU A 24 4.31 -10.19 -2.95
C GLU A 24 5.79 -9.77 -2.85
N ARG A 25 6.06 -8.47 -2.83
CA ARG A 25 7.43 -7.93 -2.74
C ARG A 25 8.01 -7.93 -1.32
N ASN A 26 7.22 -8.36 -0.33
CA ASN A 26 7.63 -8.57 1.06
C ASN A 26 8.32 -7.35 1.70
N TYR A 27 7.91 -6.14 1.31
CA TYR A 27 8.52 -4.90 1.81
C TYR A 27 8.39 -4.73 3.33
N ALA A 28 7.32 -5.29 3.91
CA ALA A 28 7.05 -5.23 5.34
C ALA A 28 8.13 -5.95 6.18
N GLU A 29 8.76 -7.02 5.66
CA GLU A 29 9.79 -7.78 6.38
C GLU A 29 10.99 -6.93 6.80
N LYS A 30 11.36 -5.94 5.98
CA LYS A 30 12.47 -5.01 6.28
C LYS A 30 12.20 -4.10 7.47
N TYR A 31 10.94 -3.98 7.89
CA TYR A 31 10.50 -3.04 8.92
C TYR A 31 9.81 -3.72 10.09
N MET A 32 9.78 -5.06 10.13
CA MET A 32 9.25 -5.89 11.23
C MET A 32 10.14 -5.85 12.50
N ASP A 33 10.51 -4.66 12.95
CA ASP A 33 10.88 -4.48 14.36
C ASP A 33 9.61 -4.52 15.20
N LYS A 34 9.59 -5.31 16.28
CA LYS A 34 8.44 -5.59 17.17
C LYS A 34 7.73 -4.34 17.77
N SER A 35 8.24 -3.14 17.55
CA SER A 35 7.71 -1.88 18.07
C SER A 35 7.01 -1.01 17.00
N ARG A 36 6.83 -1.52 15.78
CA ARG A 36 6.31 -0.73 14.66
C ARG A 36 4.98 -1.27 14.14
N SER A 37 3.95 -0.43 14.09
CA SER A 37 2.74 -0.72 13.32
C SER A 37 3.05 -0.51 11.83
N ILE A 38 2.73 -1.47 10.96
CA ILE A 38 2.95 -1.34 9.53
C ILE A 38 1.59 -1.24 8.83
N TYR A 39 1.42 -0.22 7.99
CA TYR A 39 0.25 -0.04 7.14
C TYR A 39 0.66 -0.19 5.69
N LEU A 40 -0.03 -1.07 4.96
CA LEU A 40 0.09 -1.20 3.52
C LEU A 40 -1.07 -0.43 2.90
N VAL A 41 -0.80 0.47 1.95
CA VAL A 41 -1.80 1.31 1.30
C VAL A 41 -1.64 1.18 -0.21
N GLY A 42 -2.69 0.74 -0.89
CA GLY A 42 -2.77 0.66 -2.34
C GLY A 42 -3.72 1.73 -2.87
N ILE A 43 -3.25 2.54 -3.81
CA ILE A 43 -4.04 3.60 -4.44
C ILE A 43 -4.01 3.40 -5.96
N THR A 44 -5.19 3.33 -6.57
CA THR A 44 -5.34 3.25 -8.02
C THR A 44 -5.99 4.52 -8.54
N PHE A 45 -5.39 5.12 -9.56
CA PHE A 45 -5.91 6.27 -10.27
C PHE A 45 -6.52 5.86 -11.61
N ASN A 46 -7.61 6.50 -11.97
CA ASN A 46 -8.18 6.49 -13.30
C ASN A 46 -7.76 7.78 -14.02
N SER A 47 -6.94 7.65 -15.08
CA SER A 47 -6.43 8.82 -15.80
C SER A 47 -7.51 9.57 -16.58
N ASN A 48 -8.57 8.87 -17.00
CA ASN A 48 -9.70 9.48 -17.71
C ASN A 48 -10.51 10.39 -16.78
N GLU A 49 -10.77 9.91 -15.56
CA GLU A 49 -11.51 10.67 -14.54
C GLU A 49 -10.61 11.64 -13.78
N ARG A 50 -9.28 11.51 -13.91
CA ARG A 50 -8.27 12.23 -13.14
C ARG A 50 -8.52 12.15 -11.63
N ASN A 51 -8.97 10.98 -11.18
CA ASN A 51 -9.40 10.75 -9.81
C ASN A 51 -8.94 9.36 -9.30
N VAL A 52 -9.05 9.15 -7.99
CA VAL A 52 -8.82 7.85 -7.35
C VAL A 52 -10.01 6.94 -7.65
N SER A 53 -9.73 5.80 -8.29
CA SER A 53 -10.72 4.76 -8.58
C SER A 53 -10.75 3.66 -7.54
N GLU A 54 -9.65 3.44 -6.80
CA GLU A 54 -9.58 2.46 -5.73
C GLU A 54 -8.63 2.93 -4.63
N PHE A 55 -9.06 2.77 -3.38
CA PHE A 55 -8.25 3.01 -2.18
C PHE A 55 -8.43 1.84 -1.22
N ILE A 56 -7.36 1.09 -1.00
CA ILE A 56 -7.36 -0.10 -0.14
C ILE A 56 -6.19 -0.02 0.83
N TRP A 57 -6.40 -0.49 2.05
CA TRP A 57 -5.35 -0.52 3.05
C TRP A 57 -5.48 -1.73 3.97
N GLU A 58 -4.37 -2.12 4.57
CA GLU A 58 -4.29 -3.20 5.55
C GLU A 58 -3.24 -2.87 6.60
N LYS A 59 -3.49 -3.30 7.84
CA LYS A 59 -2.51 -3.26 8.92
C LYS A 59 -1.86 -4.63 9.08
N VAL A 60 -0.54 -4.65 9.16
CA VAL A 60 0.31 -5.83 9.42
C VAL A 60 0.90 -5.75 10.82
#